data_AF-A0A800M7J4-F1
#
_entry.id   AF-A0A800M7J4-F1
#
_cell.length_a   1.000
_cell.length_b   1.000
_cell.length_c   1.000
_cell.angle_alpha   90.00
_cell.angle_beta   90.00
_cell.angle_gamma   90.00
#
_symmetry.space_group_name_H-M   'P 1'
#
loop_
_entity.id
_entity.type
_entity.pdbx_description
1 polymer ?
#
loop_
_entity_poly.entity_id
_entity_poly.type
_entity_poly.pdbx_seq_one_letter_code
_entity_poly.pdbx_strand_id
1 'polypeptide(L)'
;MNKRRLGTILIAGSVLLWLINRFSYIISSYFSRLLCGELYLQPVDGILGDVSCGFNADMHFTALMFLVLITGIAVLTISLVQKDVH
;
A
#
# COMPACT_ATOMS: atom_id res chain seq x y z
N MET A 1 -13.72 -10.71 15.99
CA MET A 1 -13.60 -10.78 14.52
C MET A 1 -12.87 -12.07 14.16
N ASN A 2 -13.39 -12.87 13.23
CA ASN A 2 -12.78 -14.16 12.84
C ASN A 2 -11.39 -13.92 12.20
N LYS A 3 -10.33 -14.57 12.70
CA LYS A 3 -8.94 -14.43 12.19
C LYS A 3 -8.86 -14.72 10.69
N ARG A 4 -9.62 -15.73 10.22
CA ARG A 4 -9.74 -16.04 8.79
C ARG A 4 -10.28 -14.86 7.99
N ARG A 5 -11.36 -14.24 8.47
CA ARG A 5 -11.97 -13.06 7.82
C ARG A 5 -11.02 -11.88 7.81
N LEU A 6 -10.29 -11.65 8.91
CA LEU A 6 -9.28 -10.59 8.99
C LEU A 6 -8.15 -10.81 7.97
N GLY A 7 -7.56 -12.01 7.93
CA GLY A 7 -6.51 -12.34 6.97
C GLY A 7 -6.96 -12.15 5.52
N THR A 8 -8.17 -12.62 5.17
CA THR A 8 -8.76 -12.42 3.85
C THR A 8 -8.96 -10.94 3.51
N ILE A 9 -9.44 -10.13 4.46
CA ILE A 9 -9.61 -8.67 4.25
C ILE A 9 -8.26 -7.99 4.03
N LEU A 10 -7.22 -8.35 4.78
CA LEU A 10 -5.89 -7.76 4.62
C LEU A 10 -5.28 -8.10 3.25
N ILE A 11 -5.43 -9.35 2.80
CA ILE A 11 -4.97 -9.79 1.48
C ILE A 11 -5.75 -9.08 0.37
N ALA A 12 -7.08 -9.15 0.40
CA ALA A 12 -7.91 -8.54 -0.64
C ALA A 12 -7.74 -7.02 -0.67
N GLY A 13 -7.69 -6.39 0.51
CA GLY A 13 -7.51 -4.95 0.65
C GLY A 13 -6.15 -4.47 0.15
N SER A 14 -5.05 -5.14 0.50
CA SER A 14 -3.71 -4.77 0.03
C SER A 14 -3.59 -4.88 -1.48
N VAL A 15 -4.09 -5.95 -2.09
CA VAL A 15 -4.07 -6.13 -3.55
C VAL A 15 -4.95 -5.09 -4.24
N LEU A 16 -6.17 -4.87 -3.76
CA LEU A 16 -7.11 -3.92 -4.35
C LEU A 16 -6.59 -2.48 -4.26
N LEU A 17 -6.08 -2.07 -3.10
CA LEU A 17 -5.50 -0.75 -2.91
C LEU A 17 -4.23 -0.55 -3.75
N TRP A 18 -3.39 -1.58 -3.87
CA TRP A 18 -2.25 -1.56 -4.77
C TRP A 18 -2.66 -1.38 -6.23
N LEU A 19 -3.69 -2.12 -6.71
CA LEU A 19 -4.23 -1.97 -8.06
C LEU A 19 -4.81 -0.57 -8.30
N ILE A 20 -5.61 -0.05 -7.36
CA ILE A 20 -6.16 1.30 -7.43
C ILE A 20 -5.02 2.31 -7.58
N ASN A 21 -3.99 2.23 -6.74
CA ASN A 21 -2.86 3.14 -6.84
C ASN A 21 -2.08 2.96 -8.16
N ARG A 22 -1.89 1.74 -8.63
CA ARG A 22 -1.15 1.45 -9.87
C ARG A 22 -1.82 2.02 -11.12
N PHE A 23 -3.15 2.02 -11.18
CA PHE A 23 -3.88 2.50 -12.35
C PHE A 23 -4.27 3.98 -12.27
N SER A 24 -4.33 4.56 -11.07
CA SER A 24 -4.82 5.93 -10.89
C SER A 24 -3.76 6.91 -10.35
N TYR A 25 -2.70 6.41 -9.71
CA TYR A 25 -1.74 7.20 -8.94
C TYR A 25 -2.38 8.11 -7.87
N ILE A 26 -3.68 7.96 -7.57
CA ILE A 26 -4.42 8.88 -6.70
C ILE A 26 -3.89 8.82 -5.26
N ILE A 27 -3.52 7.63 -4.78
CA ILE A 27 -3.11 7.47 -3.39
C ILE A 27 -1.69 8.02 -3.21
N SER A 28 -0.74 7.64 -4.06
CA SER A 28 0.63 8.15 -4.03
C SER A 28 0.70 9.65 -4.28
N SER A 29 -0.09 10.20 -5.22
CA SER A 29 -0.19 11.64 -5.45
C SER A 29 -0.75 12.40 -4.25
N TYR A 30 -1.80 11.87 -3.62
CA TYR A 30 -2.38 12.48 -2.42
C TYR A 30 -1.37 12.54 -1.27
N PHE A 31 -0.67 11.44 -0.98
CA PHE A 31 0.37 11.42 0.05
C PHE A 31 1.54 12.34 -0.28
N SER A 32 1.97 12.37 -1.54
CA SER A 32 3.03 13.29 -1.99
C SER A 32 2.63 14.74 -1.78
N ARG A 33 1.39 15.11 -2.13
CA ARG A 33 0.86 16.46 -1.92
C ARG A 33 0.74 16.81 -0.44
N LEU A 34 0.31 15.86 0.40
CA LEU A 34 0.18 16.06 1.84
C LEU A 34 1.54 16.32 2.50
N LEU A 35 2.57 15.57 2.10
CA LEU A 35 3.91 15.62 2.70
C LEU A 35 4.77 16.74 2.14
N CYS A 36 4.65 17.04 0.83
CA CYS A 36 5.48 18.05 0.16
C CYS A 36 4.81 19.41 0.03
N GLY A 37 3.51 19.52 0.28
CA GLY A 37 2.77 20.76 0.15
C GLY A 37 2.95 21.40 -1.23
N GLU A 38 3.47 22.62 -1.26
CA GLU A 38 3.64 23.41 -2.48
C GLU A 38 4.81 22.96 -3.38
N LEU A 39 5.69 22.10 -2.87
CA LEU A 39 6.76 21.50 -3.68
C LEU A 39 6.24 20.38 -4.59
N TYR A 40 5.03 19.86 -4.33
CA TYR A 40 4.41 18.83 -5.15
C TYR A 40 4.15 19.34 -6.57
N LEU A 41 4.71 18.68 -7.58
CA LEU A 41 4.72 19.07 -9.01
C LEU A 41 5.66 20.22 -9.38
N GLN A 42 6.59 20.64 -8.51
CA GLN A 42 7.68 21.48 -9.00
C GLN A 42 8.50 20.72 -10.05
N PRO A 43 8.81 21.34 -11.19
CA PRO A 43 9.63 20.69 -12.20
C PRO A 43 11.06 20.53 -11.66
N VAL A 44 11.52 19.28 -11.51
CA VAL A 44 12.93 18.97 -11.29
C VAL A 44 13.44 18.32 -12.56
N ASP A 45 14.49 18.90 -13.16
CA ASP A 45 15.07 18.46 -14.43
C ASP A 45 14.04 18.29 -15.57
N GLY A 46 12.99 19.11 -15.58
CA GLY A 46 11.93 19.08 -16.59
C GLY A 46 10.86 18.00 -16.38
N ILE A 47 10.95 17.20 -15.30
CA ILE A 47 9.95 16.19 -14.95
C ILE A 47 9.03 16.76 -13.87
N LEU A 48 7.73 16.89 -14.17
CA LEU A 48 6.71 17.18 -13.17
C LEU A 48 6.29 15.87 -12.49
N GLY A 49 6.44 15.81 -11.16
CA GLY A 49 6.03 14.64 -10.39
C GLY A 49 6.44 14.73 -8.93
N ASP A 50 6.41 13.59 -8.25
CA ASP A 50 6.91 13.38 -6.89
C ASP A 50 8.44 13.41 -6.79
N VAL A 51 9.16 13.51 -7.92
CA VAL A 51 10.61 13.68 -7.96
C VAL A 51 11.07 14.96 -7.24
N SER A 52 10.23 16.00 -7.24
CA SER A 52 10.48 17.26 -6.51
C SER A 52 10.47 17.11 -4.99
N CYS A 53 9.85 16.05 -4.48
CA CYS A 53 9.80 15.75 -3.06
C CYS A 53 11.08 15.08 -2.54
N GLY A 54 11.98 14.61 -3.41
CA GLY A 54 13.13 13.79 -3.01
C GLY A 54 12.77 12.40 -2.46
N PHE A 55 11.49 12.00 -2.51
CA PHE A 55 11.03 10.67 -2.15
C PHE A 55 9.94 10.19 -3.13
N ASN A 56 9.90 8.88 -3.39
CA ASN A 56 8.94 8.27 -4.30
C ASN A 56 7.78 7.64 -3.51
N ALA A 57 6.63 8.31 -3.49
CA ALA A 57 5.47 7.86 -2.72
C ALA A 57 4.89 6.55 -3.24
N ASP A 58 4.98 6.28 -4.55
CA ASP A 58 4.52 5.04 -5.17
C ASP A 58 5.32 3.82 -4.68
N MET A 59 6.64 3.98 -4.56
CA MET A 59 7.53 2.95 -4.02
C MET A 59 7.20 2.66 -2.55
N HIS A 60 7.05 3.68 -1.72
CA HIS A 60 6.72 3.51 -0.31
C HIS A 60 5.33 2.90 -0.11
N PHE A 61 4.34 3.33 -0.89
CA PHE A 61 3.00 2.76 -0.85
C PHE A 61 3.00 1.29 -1.26
N THR A 62 3.73 0.93 -2.31
CA THR A 62 3.88 -0.45 -2.75
C THR A 62 4.55 -1.32 -1.68
N ALA A 63 5.62 -0.83 -1.04
CA ALA A 63 6.26 -1.53 0.06
C ALA A 63 5.30 -1.75 1.24
N LEU A 64 4.50 -0.75 1.60
CA LEU A 64 3.49 -0.86 2.66
C LEU A 64 2.43 -1.91 2.30
N MET A 65 1.87 -1.87 1.09
CA MET A 65 0.86 -2.86 0.64
C MET A 65 1.43 -4.28 0.65
N PHE A 66 2.70 -4.45 0.29
CA PHE A 66 3.37 -5.74 0.36
C PHE A 66 3.52 -6.27 1.79
N LEU A 67 3.85 -5.41 2.76
CA LEU A 67 3.89 -5.79 4.18
C LEU A 67 2.50 -6.18 4.70
N VAL A 68 1.46 -5.44 4.31
CA VAL A 68 0.06 -5.77 4.68
C VAL A 68 -0.34 -7.12 4.08
N LEU A 69 0.07 -7.40 2.84
CA LEU A 69 -0.18 -8.69 2.17
C LEU A 69 0.45 -9.85 2.93
N ILE A 70 1.75 -9.76 3.26
CA ILE A 70 2.46 -10.79 4.05
C ILE A 70 1.77 -10.99 5.40
N THR A 71 1.40 -9.91 6.07
CA THR A 71 0.69 -9.97 7.36
C THR A 71 -0.65 -10.69 7.22
N GLY A 72 -1.42 -10.39 6.16
CA GLY A 72 -2.68 -11.05 5.87
C GLY A 72 -2.53 -12.54 5.61
N ILE A 73 -1.50 -12.94 4.86
CA ILE A 73 -1.15 -14.35 4.62
C ILE A 73 -0.80 -15.04 5.95
N ALA A 74 0.06 -14.45 6.76
CA ALA A 74 0.46 -15.02 8.05
C ALA A 74 -0.75 -15.24 8.98
N VAL A 75 -1.63 -14.24 9.10
CA VAL A 75 -2.86 -14.34 9.90
C VAL A 75 -3.79 -15.45 9.40
N LEU A 76 -3.95 -15.57 8.08
CA LEU A 76 -4.77 -16.60 7.46
C LEU A 76 -4.19 -18.00 7.72
N THR A 77 -2.89 -18.18 7.52
CA THR A 77 -2.19 -19.45 7.75
C THR A 77 -2.31 -19.88 9.21
N ILE A 78 -2.05 -18.97 10.17
CA ILE A 78 -2.22 -19.25 11.60
C ILE A 78 -3.66 -19.69 11.89
N SER A 79 -4.65 -19.01 11.31
CA SER A 79 -6.05 -19.36 11.50
C SER A 79 -6.42 -20.75 10.95
N LEU A 80 -5.76 -21.19 9.88
CA LEU A 80 -5.97 -22.52 9.31
C LEU A 80 -5.32 -23.60 10.18
N VAL A 81 -4.04 -23.42 10.54
CA VAL A 81 -3.31 -24.37 11.39
C VAL A 81 -4.00 -24.55 12.75
N GLN A 82 -4.48 -23.46 13.37
CA GLN A 82 -5.23 -23.58 14.64
C GLN A 82 -6.54 -24.35 14.52
N LYS A 83 -7.15 -24.37 13.33
CA LYS A 83 -8.37 -25.14 13.08
C LYS A 83 -8.07 -26.63 12.92
N ASP A 84 -6.91 -27.00 12.37
CA ASP A 84 -6.53 -28.40 12.16
C ASP A 84 -5.99 -29.09 13.44
N VAL A 85 -5.64 -28.31 14.47
CA VAL A 85 -5.10 -28.81 15.75
C VAL A 85 -6.21 -29.00 16.82
N HIS A 86 -7.47 -28.67 16.52
CA HIS A 86 -8.63 -28.88 17.40
C HIS A 86 -9.68 -29.74 16.71
#